data_AF-A0A2G4FM78-F1
#
_entry.id   AF-A0A2G4FM78-F1
#
_cell.length_a   1.000
_cell.length_b   1.000
_cell.length_c   1.000
_cell.angle_alpha   90.00
_cell.angle_beta   90.00
_cell.angle_gamma   90.00
#
_symmetry.space_group_name_H-M   'P 1'
#
loop_
_entity.id
_entity.type
_entity.pdbx_description
1 polymer ?
#
loop_
_entity_poly.entity_id
_entity_poly.type
_entity_poly.pdbx_seq_one_letter_code
_entity_poly.pdbx_strand_id
1 'polypeptide(L)'
;MNNKITEIIFDWAGTIINQGSCGPIHAFIDIFEEKNIKITGEQVRGPMGMNKIAHIKKLTDLPEIQHQWVKKHGHHLLIKIFKNYSACLKQL
;
A
#
# COMPACT_ATOMS: atom_id res chain seq x y z
N MET A 1 25.68 -22.37 -27.53
CA MET A 1 25.03 -22.51 -26.22
C MET A 1 23.53 -22.50 -26.45
N ASN A 2 22.83 -23.55 -26.03
CA ASN A 2 21.41 -23.76 -26.33
C ASN A 2 20.58 -23.06 -25.23
N ASN A 3 20.23 -21.79 -25.40
CA ASN A 3 19.42 -21.04 -24.44
C ASN A 3 17.93 -21.39 -24.61
N LYS A 4 17.54 -22.59 -24.18
CA LYS A 4 16.12 -22.94 -24.03
C LYS A 4 15.61 -22.40 -22.70
N ILE A 5 14.54 -21.61 -22.76
CA ILE A 5 13.78 -21.22 -21.56
C ILE A 5 13.13 -22.48 -21.00
N THR A 6 13.39 -22.78 -19.72
CA THR A 6 12.87 -23.97 -19.04
C THR A 6 11.60 -23.68 -18.26
N GLU A 7 11.47 -22.49 -17.69
CA GLU A 7 10.37 -22.13 -16.79
C GLU A 7 10.06 -20.63 -16.86
N ILE A 8 8.82 -20.27 -16.50
CA ILE A 8 8.34 -18.89 -16.38
C ILE A 8 7.52 -18.78 -15.09
N ILE A 9 7.83 -17.78 -14.27
CA ILE A 9 7.09 -17.47 -13.04
C ILE A 9 6.30 -16.19 -13.28
N PHE A 10 4.99 -16.25 -13.02
CA PHE A 10 4.10 -15.11 -13.17
C PHE A 10 3.62 -14.60 -11.81
N ASP A 11 3.49 -13.29 -11.70
CA ASP A 11 2.67 -12.68 -10.65
C ASP A 11 1.17 -12.84 -10.99
N TRP A 12 0.30 -12.54 -10.03
CA TRP A 12 -1.14 -12.61 -10.21
C TRP A 12 -1.70 -11.30 -10.76
N ALA A 13 -1.67 -10.22 -9.97
CA ALA A 13 -2.45 -9.02 -10.22
C ALA A 13 -1.74 -8.06 -11.18
N GLY A 14 -2.34 -7.87 -12.37
CA GLY A 14 -1.75 -7.12 -13.47
C GLY A 14 -0.91 -7.98 -14.43
N THR A 15 -0.74 -9.28 -14.14
CA THR A 15 0.02 -10.22 -14.99
C THR A 15 -0.89 -11.34 -15.53
N ILE A 16 -1.54 -12.12 -14.66
CA ILE A 16 -2.47 -13.20 -15.06
C ILE A 16 -3.94 -12.78 -14.89
N ILE A 17 -4.23 -12.00 -13.85
CA ILE A 17 -5.58 -11.50 -13.52
C ILE A 17 -5.57 -10.00 -13.22
N ASN A 18 -6.74 -9.37 -13.08
CA ASN A 18 -6.89 -7.99 -12.62
C ASN A 18 -6.10 -6.99 -13.50
N GLN A 19 -6.58 -6.76 -14.73
CA GLN A 19 -5.97 -5.84 -15.68
C GLN A 19 -5.70 -4.48 -15.02
N GLY A 20 -4.46 -4.00 -15.14
CA GLY A 20 -4.03 -2.73 -14.54
C GLY A 20 -3.90 -2.76 -13.01
N SER A 21 -4.00 -3.92 -12.37
CA SER A 21 -3.94 -4.11 -10.91
C SER A 21 -4.90 -3.18 -10.14
N CYS A 22 -6.12 -3.03 -10.65
CA CYS A 22 -7.10 -2.06 -10.14
C CYS A 22 -7.73 -2.45 -8.81
N GLY A 23 -7.92 -3.75 -8.55
CA GLY A 23 -8.48 -4.26 -7.28
C GLY A 23 -7.81 -3.69 -6.02
N PRO A 24 -6.48 -3.85 -5.84
CA PRO A 24 -5.76 -3.27 -4.71
C PRO A 24 -5.88 -1.75 -4.63
N ILE A 25 -5.95 -1.06 -5.78
CA ILE A 25 -6.00 0.39 -5.83
C ILE A 25 -7.30 0.92 -5.22
N HIS A 26 -8.44 0.37 -5.63
CA HIS A 26 -9.73 0.75 -5.06
C HIS A 26 -9.77 0.44 -3.55
N ALA A 27 -9.30 -0.73 -3.13
CA ALA A 27 -9.27 -1.08 -1.71
C ALA A 27 -8.45 -0.09 -0.85
N PHE A 28 -7.33 0.41 -1.36
CA PHE A 28 -6.57 1.45 -0.66
C PHE A 28 -7.31 2.79 -0.64
N ILE A 29 -7.90 3.21 -1.76
CA ILE A 29 -8.67 4.45 -1.83
C ILE A 29 -9.81 4.41 -0.82
N ASP A 30 -10.60 3.33 -0.81
CA ASP A 30 -11.76 3.16 0.07
C ASP A 30 -11.36 3.24 1.56
N ILE A 31 -10.31 2.53 1.99
CA ILE A 31 -9.85 2.53 3.38
C ILE A 31 -9.34 3.91 3.83
N PHE A 32 -8.67 4.66 2.95
CA PHE A 32 -8.21 6.01 3.28
C PHE A 32 -9.38 7.00 3.27
N GLU A 33 -10.37 6.82 2.40
CA GLU A 33 -11.59 7.63 2.33
C GLU A 33 -12.45 7.46 3.59
N GLU A 34 -12.56 6.24 4.15
CA GLU A 34 -13.19 6.00 5.46
C GLU A 34 -12.54 6.82 6.59
N LYS A 35 -11.26 7.18 6.45
CA LYS A 35 -10.52 8.04 7.39
C LYS A 35 -10.54 9.52 6.98
N ASN A 36 -11.36 9.89 5.99
CA ASN A 36 -11.44 11.24 5.44
C ASN A 36 -10.10 11.74 4.88
N ILE A 37 -9.29 10.82 4.35
CA ILE A 37 -8.02 11.11 3.68
C ILE A 37 -8.18 10.77 2.20
N LYS A 38 -7.88 11.74 1.34
CA LYS A 38 -7.93 11.55 -0.11
C LYS A 38 -6.55 11.16 -0.61
N ILE A 39 -6.49 10.03 -1.33
CA ILE A 39 -5.29 9.56 -2.00
C ILE A 39 -5.61 9.30 -3.47
N THR A 40 -4.63 9.43 -4.35
CA THR A 40 -4.80 9.18 -5.78
C THR A 40 -4.38 7.76 -6.14
N GLY A 41 -4.93 7.23 -7.23
CA GLY A 41 -4.49 5.94 -7.77
C GLY A 41 -3.00 5.92 -8.13
N GLU A 42 -2.42 7.07 -8.53
CA GLU A 42 -0.99 7.19 -8.81
C GLU A 42 -0.14 7.08 -7.54
N GLN A 43 -0.55 7.72 -6.45
CA GLN A 43 0.10 7.57 -5.14
C GLN A 43 0.06 6.12 -4.67
N VAL A 44 -1.09 5.45 -4.83
CA VAL A 44 -1.23 4.03 -4.51
C VAL A 44 -0.37 3.14 -5.41
N ARG A 45 -0.19 3.50 -6.68
CA ARG A 45 0.63 2.73 -7.63
C ARG A 45 2.12 2.75 -7.31
N GLY A 46 2.63 3.84 -6.73
CA GLY A 46 4.06 4.00 -6.44
C GLY A 46 4.70 2.82 -5.69
N PRO A 47 4.08 2.30 -4.61
CA PRO A 47 4.60 1.15 -3.86
C PRO A 47 4.02 -0.22 -4.25
N MET A 48 3.38 -0.37 -5.43
CA MET A 48 2.73 -1.64 -5.81
C MET A 48 3.74 -2.80 -5.89
N GLY A 49 3.30 -3.98 -5.43
CA GLY A 49 4.13 -5.18 -5.33
C GLY A 49 4.79 -5.38 -3.96
N MET A 50 4.75 -4.38 -3.08
CA MET A 50 5.16 -4.53 -1.68
C MET A 50 4.13 -5.32 -0.86
N ASN A 51 4.56 -5.86 0.29
CA ASN A 51 3.63 -6.33 1.30
C ASN A 51 2.65 -5.19 1.69
N LYS A 52 1.38 -5.52 1.86
CA LYS A 52 0.29 -4.57 2.16
C LYS A 52 0.61 -3.61 3.31
N ILE A 53 1.24 -4.08 4.39
CA ILE A 53 1.60 -3.24 5.54
C ILE A 53 2.71 -2.25 5.18
N ALA A 54 3.74 -2.72 4.46
CA ALA A 54 4.81 -1.86 3.98
C ALA A 54 4.30 -0.82 2.97
N HIS A 55 3.31 -1.20 2.15
CA HIS A 55 2.61 -0.31 1.22
C HIS A 55 1.87 0.79 1.98
N ILE A 56 1.04 0.45 2.96
CA ILE A 56 0.34 1.43 3.82
C ILE A 56 1.36 2.37 4.46
N LYS A 57 2.45 1.83 5.03
CA LYS A 57 3.50 2.65 5.64
C LYS A 57 4.05 3.68 4.65
N LYS A 58 4.39 3.25 3.43
CA LYS A 58 4.95 4.14 2.42
C LYS A 58 3.97 5.22 1.97
N LEU A 59 2.68 4.89 1.87
CA LEU A 59 1.63 5.87 1.60
C LEU A 59 1.52 6.86 2.75
N THR A 60 1.50 6.38 4.00
CA THR A 60 1.42 7.26 5.16
C THR A 60 2.66 8.14 5.32
N ASP A 61 3.81 7.78 4.76
CA ASP A 61 5.00 8.63 4.78
C ASP A 61 4.95 9.80 3.76
N LEU A 62 3.96 9.82 2.84
CA LEU A 62 3.82 10.92 1.89
C LEU A 62 3.43 12.22 2.60
N PRO A 63 4.13 13.35 2.34
CA PRO A 63 3.88 14.62 3.03
C PRO A 63 2.42 15.10 2.91
N GLU A 64 1.82 14.93 1.73
CA GLU A 64 0.43 15.32 1.49
C GLU A 64 -0.56 14.55 2.38
N ILE A 65 -0.37 13.22 2.48
CA ILE A 65 -1.21 12.34 3.31
C ILE A 65 -1.02 12.69 4.79
N GLN A 66 0.20 12.96 5.22
CA GLN A 66 0.48 13.42 6.59
C GLN A 66 -0.19 14.76 6.90
N HIS A 67 -0.14 15.72 5.98
CA HIS A 67 -0.81 17.01 6.16
C HIS A 67 -2.33 16.85 6.27
N GLN A 68 -2.94 16.04 5.40
CA GLN A 68 -4.37 15.73 5.49
C GLN A 68 -4.71 15.09 6.84
N TRP A 69 -3.89 14.14 7.29
CA TRP A 69 -4.09 13.45 8.55
C TRP A 69 -4.01 14.39 9.75
N VAL A 70 -2.95 15.21 9.84
CA VAL A 70 -2.80 16.20 10.92
C VAL A 70 -3.97 17.18 10.91
N LYS A 71 -4.42 17.64 9.73
CA LYS A 71 -5.57 18.53 9.59
C LYS A 71 -6.88 17.92 10.08
N LYS A 72 -7.07 16.59 9.93
CA LYS A 72 -8.30 15.90 10.34
C LYS A 72 -8.28 15.35 11.76
N HIS A 73 -7.13 14.91 12.25
CA HIS A 73 -7.02 14.21 13.53
C HIS A 73 -6.19 14.96 14.58
N GLY A 74 -5.53 16.07 14.23
CA GLY A 74 -4.79 16.93 15.16
C GLY A 74 -3.45 16.35 15.66
N HIS A 75 -2.99 15.23 15.09
CA HIS A 75 -1.72 14.60 15.43
C HIS A 75 -1.14 13.87 14.22
N HIS A 76 0.14 13.48 14.29
CA HIS A 76 0.82 12.78 13.20
C HIS A 76 0.50 11.28 13.16
N LEU A 77 0.32 10.71 11.96
CA LEU A 77 -0.19 9.35 11.74
C LEU A 77 0.74 8.25 12.29
N LEU A 78 2.05 8.45 12.21
CA LEU A 78 3.03 7.44 12.64
C LEU A 78 3.00 7.14 14.14
N ILE A 79 2.39 8.01 14.96
CA ILE A 79 2.42 7.87 16.42
C ILE A 79 1.49 6.77 16.94
N LYS A 80 0.43 6.38 16.21
CA LYS A 80 -0.59 5.42 16.71
C LYS A 80 -0.66 4.09 15.96
N ILE A 81 -0.60 4.07 14.62
CA ILE A 81 -0.79 2.82 13.88
C ILE A 81 0.36 1.85 14.17
N PHE A 82 1.62 2.26 14.09
CA PHE A 82 2.74 1.32 14.25
C PHE A 82 3.07 0.93 15.70
N LYS A 83 2.62 1.70 16.71
CA LYS A 83 2.83 1.33 18.12
C LYS A 83 2.12 0.01 18.46
N ASN A 84 0.88 -0.17 18.00
CA ASN A 84 0.12 -1.40 18.26
C ASN A 84 0.55 -2.58 17.38
N TYR A 85 1.08 -2.33 16.16
CA TYR A 85 1.52 -3.41 15.28
C TYR A 85 2.90 -4.00 15.64
N SER A 86 3.76 -3.24 16.31
CA SER A 86 5.05 -3.77 16.81
C SER A 86 4.88 -4.94 17.79
N ALA A 87 3.74 -5.02 18.47
CA ALA A 87 3.39 -6.16 19.33
C ALA A 87 2.97 -7.39 18.51
N CYS A 88 2.25 -7.20 17.40
CA CYS A 88 1.80 -8.28 16.52
C CYS A 88 2.94 -8.85 15.64
N LEU A 89 3.89 -8.01 15.21
CA LEU A 89 5.02 -8.43 14.37
C LEU A 89 6.12 -9.21 15.12
N LYS A 90 6.10 -9.24 16.46
CA LYS A 90 7.01 -10.10 17.25
C LYS A 90 6.52 -11.55 17.36
N GLN A 91 5.36 -11.88 16.80
CA GLN A 91 4.75 -13.21 16.83
C GLN A 91 4.79 -13.94 15.47
N LEU A 92 5.52 -13.38 14.49
CA LEU A 92 5.82 -14.02 13.21
C LEU A 92 7.32 -14.23 13.06
#